data_AF-A0A2J8XZG0-F1
#
_entry.id   AF-A0A2J8XZG0-F1
#
_cell.length_a   1.000
_cell.length_b   1.000
_cell.length_c   1.000
_cell.angle_alpha   90.00
_cell.angle_beta   90.00
_cell.angle_gamma   90.00
#
_symmetry.space_group_name_H-M   'P 1'
#
loop_
_entity.id
_entity.type
_entity.pdbx_description
1 polymer ?
#
loop_
_entity_poly.entity_id
_entity_poly.type
_entity_poly.pdbx_seq_one_letter_code
_entity_poly.pdbx_strand_id
1 'polypeptide(L)'
;MGGAVVDEGPTGVKAPDGGWGWAVLLGCFVITGFSYAFPKAVSVFFKELMQEFGIGYSDTAWISSILLAMLYGTGPLCSVCVNRFGCRPVMLVGGLFASLGMVAASFCQSIIQVYLTTGVITGLGLALNFQPSLIMLNRYFSKRRPMANGLAAAGSPVFLCALSPLGQLLQDHYGWRGGFLILGGLLLNCCVCAALMRPLVAVVQPGSGLPRSSRRLLD
;
A
#
# COMPACT_ATOMS: atom_id res chain seq x y z
N MET A 1 -26.95 -7.39 13.96
CA MET A 1 -26.80 -6.29 14.93
C MET A 1 -25.31 -6.02 15.10
N GLY A 2 -24.80 -5.08 14.31
CA GLY A 2 -23.39 -4.72 14.30
C GLY A 2 -23.08 -3.84 15.50
N GLY A 3 -22.20 -4.32 16.38
CA GLY A 3 -21.61 -3.51 17.43
C GLY A 3 -20.73 -2.46 16.77
N ALA A 4 -21.20 -1.22 16.75
CA ALA A 4 -20.36 -0.06 16.51
C ALA A 4 -19.21 -0.14 17.52
N VAL A 5 -17.98 -0.22 17.00
CA VAL A 5 -16.77 -0.04 17.81
C VAL A 5 -16.80 1.42 18.25
N VAL A 6 -17.31 1.62 19.46
CA VAL A 6 -17.35 2.91 20.15
C VAL A 6 -15.89 3.32 20.33
N ASP A 7 -15.53 4.47 19.76
CA ASP A 7 -14.28 5.19 20.01
C ASP A 7 -14.25 5.57 21.51
N GLU A 8 -13.77 4.66 22.35
CA GLU A 8 -13.50 4.93 23.77
C GLU A 8 -12.20 5.73 23.90
N GLY A 9 -12.35 7.05 24.01
CA GLY A 9 -11.45 7.92 24.79
C GLY A 9 -10.03 8.16 24.21
N PRO A 10 -9.36 9.24 24.66
CA PRO A 10 -8.09 9.66 24.09
C PRO A 10 -7.03 8.65 24.50
N THR A 11 -6.60 7.82 23.55
CA THR A 11 -5.32 7.12 23.68
C THR A 11 -4.26 8.18 24.01
N GLY A 12 -3.66 8.08 25.20
CA GLY A 12 -2.83 9.11 25.84
C GLY A 12 -1.52 9.46 25.13
N VAL A 13 -1.41 9.20 23.83
CA VAL A 13 -0.37 9.73 22.96
C VAL A 13 -1.00 10.89 22.21
N LYS A 14 -0.74 12.12 22.66
CA LYS A 14 -1.16 13.33 21.94
C LYS A 14 -0.62 13.21 20.52
N ALA A 15 -1.53 13.03 19.54
CA ALA A 15 -1.17 12.95 18.13
C ALA A 15 -0.23 14.12 17.84
N PRO A 16 1.05 13.86 17.51
CA PRO A 16 1.96 14.93 17.23
C PRO A 16 1.53 15.47 15.88
N ASP A 17 0.61 16.44 15.88
CA ASP A 17 0.16 17.20 14.70
C ASP A 17 1.33 18.06 14.12
N GLY A 18 2.58 17.60 14.28
CA GLY A 18 3.87 18.20 13.94
C GLY A 18 5.06 17.25 14.24
N GLY A 19 6.27 17.62 13.82
CA GLY A 19 7.48 16.80 14.00
C GLY A 19 7.55 15.59 13.05
N TRP A 20 7.74 14.38 13.60
CA TRP A 20 7.90 13.13 12.82
C TRP A 20 6.65 12.78 11.98
N GLY A 21 5.47 13.32 12.30
CA GLY A 21 4.26 13.17 11.49
C GLY A 21 4.43 13.64 10.04
N TRP A 22 5.26 14.67 9.78
CA TRP A 22 5.57 15.13 8.42
C TRP A 22 6.42 14.12 7.64
N ALA A 23 7.36 13.45 8.30
CA ALA A 23 8.14 12.37 7.68
C ALA A 23 7.24 11.17 7.32
N VAL A 24 6.29 10.83 8.21
CA VAL A 24 5.28 9.79 7.93
C VAL A 24 4.35 10.21 6.79
N LEU A 25 3.96 11.48 6.73
CA LEU A 25 3.16 12.03 5.62
C LEU A 25 3.90 11.91 4.29
N LEU A 26 5.19 12.27 4.23
CA LEU A 26 6.01 12.08 3.03
C LEU A 26 6.12 10.60 2.63
N GLY A 27 6.31 9.70 3.60
CA GLY A 27 6.29 8.26 3.33
C GLY A 27 4.95 7.77 2.78
N CYS A 28 3.84 8.25 3.35
CA CYS A 28 2.49 7.93 2.89
C CYS A 28 2.21 8.53 1.50
N PHE A 29 2.71 9.73 1.22
CA PHE A 29 2.61 10.37 -0.09
C PHE A 29 3.24 9.52 -1.19
N VAL A 30 4.44 8.99 -0.94
CA VAL A 30 5.15 8.11 -1.87
C VAL A 30 4.40 6.78 -2.05
N ILE A 31 4.00 6.14 -0.95
CA ILE A 31 3.29 4.85 -0.98
C ILE A 31 1.96 4.96 -1.71
N THR A 32 1.15 5.98 -1.38
CA THR A 32 -0.12 6.27 -2.06
C THR A 32 0.12 6.61 -3.52
N GLY A 33 1.14 7.43 -3.82
CA GLY A 33 1.56 7.77 -5.17
C GLY A 33 1.81 6.53 -6.02
N PHE A 34 2.70 5.64 -5.58
CA PHE A 34 2.98 4.38 -6.26
C PHE A 34 1.73 3.50 -6.35
N SER A 35 0.99 3.28 -5.27
CA SER A 35 -0.15 2.35 -5.28
C SER A 35 -1.23 2.71 -6.31
N TYR A 36 -1.47 4.00 -6.53
CA TYR A 36 -2.46 4.46 -7.53
C TYR A 36 -1.89 4.72 -8.92
N ALA A 37 -0.62 5.14 -9.03
CA ALA A 37 0.00 5.43 -10.33
C ALA A 37 0.50 4.16 -11.03
N PHE A 38 0.94 3.15 -10.27
CA PHE A 38 1.52 1.93 -10.80
C PHE A 38 0.61 1.14 -11.75
N PRO A 39 -0.67 0.87 -11.43
CA PRO A 39 -1.56 0.13 -12.33
C PRO A 39 -1.74 0.82 -13.69
N LYS A 40 -1.67 2.16 -13.70
CA LYS A 40 -1.76 3.00 -14.90
C LYS A 40 -0.44 3.05 -15.66
N ALA A 41 0.68 3.11 -14.96
CA ALA A 41 2.01 3.05 -15.56
C ALA A 41 2.26 1.69 -16.25
N VAL A 42 1.77 0.59 -15.66
CA VAL A 42 1.85 -0.75 -16.27
C VAL A 42 1.08 -0.81 -17.60
N SER A 43 0.00 -0.03 -17.75
CA SER A 43 -0.78 0.03 -18.99
C SER A 43 0.01 0.56 -20.19
N VAL A 44 1.10 1.31 -19.97
CA VAL A 44 1.99 1.77 -21.05
C VAL A 44 2.62 0.57 -21.78
N PHE A 45 3.00 -0.46 -21.03
CA PHE A 45 3.61 -1.69 -21.56
C PHE A 45 2.61 -2.64 -22.26
N PHE A 46 1.31 -2.35 -22.20
CA PHE A 46 0.29 -3.24 -22.76
C PHE A 46 0.44 -3.47 -24.26
N LYS A 47 0.84 -2.43 -25.00
CA LYS A 47 1.03 -2.54 -26.45
C LYS A 47 2.11 -3.56 -26.81
N GLU A 48 3.22 -3.54 -26.09
CA GLU A 48 4.30 -4.52 -26.29
C GLU A 48 3.91 -5.92 -25.84
N LEU A 49 3.23 -6.04 -24.69
CA LEU A 49 2.74 -7.34 -24.23
C LEU A 49 1.79 -7.99 -25.24
N MET A 50 0.91 -7.21 -25.87
CA MET A 50 0.04 -7.71 -26.94
C MET A 50 0.84 -8.21 -28.15
N GLN A 51 1.90 -7.49 -28.55
CA GLN A 51 2.74 -7.88 -29.68
C GLN A 51 3.57 -9.13 -29.39
N GLU A 52 4.16 -9.23 -28.19
CA GLU A 52 5.00 -10.35 -27.77
C GLU A 52 4.18 -11.64 -27.61
N PHE A 53 3.01 -11.56 -26.96
CA PHE A 53 2.19 -12.73 -26.67
C PHE A 53 1.11 -13.01 -27.73
N GLY A 54 0.93 -12.12 -28.71
CA GLY A 54 -0.10 -12.25 -29.75
C GLY A 54 -1.54 -12.22 -29.21
N ILE A 55 -1.77 -11.54 -28.09
CA ILE A 55 -3.05 -11.51 -27.36
C ILE A 55 -3.84 -10.23 -27.62
N GLY A 56 -5.14 -10.26 -27.30
CA GLY A 56 -6.01 -9.10 -27.46
C GLY A 56 -5.83 -8.04 -26.36
N TYR A 57 -6.44 -6.87 -26.59
CA TYR A 57 -6.50 -5.79 -25.60
C TYR A 57 -7.22 -6.21 -24.32
N SER A 58 -8.33 -6.95 -24.46
CA SER A 58 -9.12 -7.46 -23.32
C SER A 58 -8.29 -8.34 -22.40
N ASP A 59 -7.47 -9.23 -22.97
CA ASP A 59 -6.61 -10.12 -22.20
C ASP A 59 -5.56 -9.31 -21.43
N THR A 60 -4.93 -8.33 -22.08
CA THR A 60 -3.91 -7.51 -21.42
C THR A 60 -4.51 -6.60 -20.33
N ALA A 61 -5.73 -6.11 -20.54
CA ALA A 61 -6.46 -5.29 -19.56
C ALA A 61 -6.79 -6.04 -18.26
N TRP A 62 -6.83 -7.38 -18.27
CA TRP A 62 -6.95 -8.16 -17.05
C TRP A 62 -5.78 -7.95 -16.09
N ILE A 63 -4.56 -7.64 -16.56
CA ILE A 63 -3.40 -7.40 -15.68
C ILE A 63 -3.70 -6.25 -14.70
N SER A 64 -4.02 -5.07 -15.22
CA SER A 64 -4.31 -3.90 -14.37
C SER A 64 -5.61 -4.09 -13.59
N SER A 65 -6.58 -4.82 -14.14
CA SER A 65 -7.85 -5.10 -13.46
C SER A 65 -7.65 -6.00 -12.24
N ILE A 66 -6.89 -7.10 -12.37
CA ILE A 66 -6.53 -7.99 -11.27
C ILE A 66 -5.70 -7.24 -10.23
N LEU A 67 -4.73 -6.43 -10.67
CA LEU A 67 -3.90 -5.63 -9.78
C LEU A 67 -4.77 -4.68 -8.93
N LEU A 68 -5.70 -3.95 -9.54
CA LEU A 68 -6.63 -3.08 -8.83
C LEU A 68 -7.60 -3.86 -7.93
N ALA A 69 -8.12 -4.99 -8.41
CA ALA A 69 -8.99 -5.87 -7.63
C ALA A 69 -8.28 -6.38 -6.38
N MET A 70 -7.00 -6.71 -6.47
CA MET A 70 -6.19 -7.12 -5.32
C MET A 70 -5.88 -5.94 -4.40
N LEU A 71 -5.59 -4.76 -4.96
CA LEU A 71 -5.34 -3.52 -4.20
C LEU A 71 -6.50 -3.19 -3.27
N TYR A 72 -7.74 -3.26 -3.76
CA TYR A 72 -8.93 -2.95 -2.98
C TYR A 72 -9.54 -4.16 -2.26
N GLY A 73 -9.49 -5.34 -2.88
CA GLY A 73 -10.13 -6.56 -2.38
C GLY A 73 -9.44 -7.17 -1.17
N THR A 74 -8.15 -6.91 -0.97
CA THR A 74 -7.38 -7.45 0.18
C THR A 74 -7.44 -6.57 1.43
N GLY A 75 -8.34 -5.58 1.48
CA GLY A 75 -8.53 -4.70 2.65
C GLY A 75 -8.73 -5.44 3.99
N PRO A 76 -9.63 -6.44 4.08
CA PRO A 76 -9.83 -7.21 5.31
C PRO A 76 -8.59 -8.02 5.73
N LEU A 77 -7.92 -8.65 4.75
CA LEU A 77 -6.69 -9.41 4.98
C LEU A 77 -5.62 -8.50 5.56
N CYS A 78 -5.46 -7.31 4.97
CA CYS A 78 -4.50 -6.35 5.46
C CYS A 78 -4.83 -5.87 6.88
N SER A 79 -6.11 -5.65 7.21
CA SER A 79 -6.53 -5.28 8.56
C SER A 79 -6.13 -6.32 9.61
N VAL A 80 -6.36 -7.61 9.31
CA VAL A 80 -5.96 -8.72 10.21
C VAL A 80 -4.44 -8.78 10.37
N CYS A 81 -3.69 -8.67 9.27
CA CYS A 81 -2.22 -8.66 9.30
C CYS A 81 -1.67 -7.50 10.14
N VAL A 82 -2.20 -6.29 9.95
CA VAL A 82 -1.79 -5.10 10.70
C VAL A 82 -2.12 -5.22 12.18
N ASN A 83 -3.27 -5.79 12.54
CA ASN A 83 -3.64 -6.01 13.93
C ASN A 83 -2.75 -7.05 14.63
N ARG A 84 -2.29 -8.08 13.91
CA ARG A 84 -1.48 -9.16 14.48
C ARG A 84 0.02 -8.87 14.51
N PHE A 85 0.56 -8.28 13.44
CA PHE A 85 2.00 -8.07 13.25
C PHE A 85 2.42 -6.60 13.39
N GLY A 86 1.48 -5.66 13.40
CA GLY A 86 1.75 -4.22 13.39
C GLY A 86 1.96 -3.67 11.98
N CYS A 87 1.87 -2.35 11.82
CA CYS A 87 1.94 -1.72 10.49
C CYS A 87 3.31 -1.88 9.80
N ARG A 88 4.42 -1.72 10.55
CA ARG A 88 5.77 -1.64 9.98
C ARG A 88 6.24 -2.91 9.27
N PRO A 89 6.18 -4.11 9.88
CA PRO A 89 6.58 -5.34 9.19
C PRO A 89 5.64 -5.66 8.03
N VAL A 90 4.34 -5.37 8.15
CA VAL A 90 3.38 -5.61 7.06
C VAL A 90 3.71 -4.77 5.82
N MET A 91 4.04 -3.49 5.99
CA MET A 91 4.46 -2.63 4.88
C MET A 91 5.79 -3.08 4.25
N LEU A 92 6.77 -3.47 5.06
CA LEU A 92 8.05 -3.98 4.57
C LEU A 92 7.87 -5.26 3.74
N VAL A 93 7.07 -6.21 4.25
CA VAL A 93 6.73 -7.43 3.52
C VAL A 93 5.96 -7.10 2.26
N GLY A 94 4.98 -6.20 2.32
CA GLY A 94 4.24 -5.75 1.15
C GLY A 94 5.14 -5.21 0.04
N GLY A 95 6.15 -4.40 0.39
CA GLY A 95 7.03 -3.78 -0.60
C GLY A 95 7.99 -4.80 -1.24
N LEU A 96 8.45 -5.76 -0.43
CA LEU A 96 9.23 -6.90 -0.93
C LEU A 96 8.39 -7.77 -1.87
N PHE A 97 7.13 -8.08 -1.52
CA PHE A 97 6.23 -8.80 -2.40
C PHE A 97 5.96 -8.04 -3.70
N ALA A 98 5.75 -6.73 -3.62
CA ALA A 98 5.55 -5.88 -4.80
C ALA A 98 6.76 -5.89 -5.74
N SER A 99 7.97 -5.75 -5.18
CA SER A 99 9.22 -5.81 -5.94
C SER A 99 9.45 -7.19 -6.54
N LEU A 100 9.32 -8.25 -5.74
CA LEU A 100 9.51 -9.64 -6.17
C LEU A 100 8.52 -10.03 -7.27
N GLY A 101 7.25 -9.61 -7.15
CA GLY A 101 6.25 -9.83 -8.19
C GLY A 101 6.65 -9.18 -9.51
N MET A 102 7.19 -7.96 -9.46
CA MET A 102 7.62 -7.25 -10.66
C MET A 102 8.91 -7.78 -11.27
N VAL A 103 9.88 -8.15 -10.45
CA VAL A 103 11.13 -8.78 -10.91
C VAL A 103 10.83 -10.16 -11.50
N ALA A 104 9.98 -10.96 -10.85
CA ALA A 104 9.55 -12.25 -11.39
C ALA A 104 8.83 -12.09 -12.73
N ALA A 105 8.00 -11.05 -12.88
CA ALA A 105 7.32 -10.74 -14.14
C ALA A 105 8.28 -10.52 -15.32
N SER A 106 9.49 -10.00 -15.08
CA SER A 106 10.52 -9.81 -16.11
C SER A 106 11.00 -11.12 -16.73
N PHE A 107 10.92 -12.23 -15.98
CA PHE A 107 11.34 -13.57 -16.43
C PHE A 107 10.19 -14.41 -16.97
N CYS A 108 8.95 -13.93 -16.87
CA CYS A 108 7.77 -14.68 -17.34
C CYS A 108 7.81 -14.88 -18.87
N GLN A 109 7.36 -16.06 -19.29
CA GLN A 109 7.24 -16.45 -20.71
C GLN A 109 5.79 -16.72 -21.13
N SER A 110 4.84 -16.55 -20.20
CA SER A 110 3.42 -16.72 -20.44
C SER A 110 2.62 -15.59 -19.81
N ILE A 111 1.56 -15.15 -20.48
CA ILE A 111 0.64 -14.13 -19.97
C ILE A 111 0.00 -14.53 -18.63
N ILE A 112 -0.27 -15.83 -18.42
CA ILE A 112 -0.84 -16.33 -17.18
C ILE A 112 0.13 -16.10 -16.01
N GLN A 113 1.43 -16.32 -16.24
CA GLN A 113 2.44 -16.03 -15.24
C GLN A 113 2.48 -14.52 -14.93
N VAL A 114 2.35 -13.66 -15.95
CA VAL A 114 2.27 -12.20 -15.75
C VAL A 114 1.03 -11.79 -14.94
N TYR A 115 -0.14 -12.42 -15.15
CA TYR A 115 -1.30 -12.19 -14.29
C TYR A 115 -1.05 -12.55 -12.84
N LEU A 116 -0.41 -13.69 -12.59
CA LEU A 116 -0.11 -14.15 -11.24
C LEU A 116 0.95 -13.27 -10.57
N THR A 117 2.01 -12.89 -11.29
CA THR A 117 3.09 -12.09 -10.71
C THR A 117 2.70 -10.61 -10.62
N THR A 118 2.45 -9.95 -11.74
CA THR A 118 2.16 -8.51 -11.80
C THR A 118 0.77 -8.19 -11.27
N GLY A 119 -0.23 -9.05 -11.52
CA GLY A 119 -1.58 -8.84 -11.01
C GLY A 119 -1.68 -9.20 -9.53
N VAL A 120 -1.51 -10.49 -9.21
CA VAL A 120 -1.79 -11.02 -7.87
C VAL A 120 -0.70 -10.66 -6.85
N ILE A 121 0.55 -11.04 -7.11
CA ILE A 121 1.65 -10.83 -6.16
C ILE A 121 1.93 -9.34 -5.96
N THR A 122 2.10 -8.59 -7.06
CA THR A 122 2.37 -7.15 -6.98
C THR A 122 1.16 -6.37 -6.45
N GLY A 123 -0.06 -6.71 -6.86
CA GLY A 123 -1.27 -6.09 -6.33
C GLY A 123 -1.46 -6.31 -4.83
N LEU A 124 -1.21 -7.53 -4.34
CA LEU A 124 -1.23 -7.83 -2.90
C LEU A 124 -0.14 -7.07 -2.15
N GLY A 125 1.07 -6.99 -2.70
CA GLY A 125 2.17 -6.23 -2.11
C GLY A 125 1.88 -4.73 -2.00
N LEU A 126 1.26 -4.15 -3.02
CA LEU A 126 0.80 -2.76 -3.02
C LEU A 126 -0.33 -2.53 -1.99
N ALA A 127 -1.27 -3.46 -1.86
CA ALA A 127 -2.33 -3.37 -0.85
C ALA A 127 -1.79 -3.39 0.59
N LEU A 128 -0.86 -4.30 0.86
CA LEU A 128 -0.18 -4.42 2.15
C LEU A 128 0.74 -3.23 2.46
N ASN A 129 1.07 -2.39 1.49
CA ASN A 129 1.70 -1.09 1.72
C ASN A 129 0.67 0.02 1.96
N PHE A 130 -0.29 0.13 1.05
CA PHE A 130 -1.22 1.25 1.00
C PHE A 130 -2.10 1.31 2.25
N GLN A 131 -2.73 0.21 2.62
CA GLN A 131 -3.70 0.17 3.72
C GLN A 131 -3.08 0.58 5.07
N PRO A 132 -1.95 0.00 5.55
CA PRO A 132 -1.31 0.43 6.79
C PRO A 132 -0.73 1.84 6.72
N SER A 133 -0.33 2.33 5.54
CA SER A 133 0.16 3.71 5.39
C SER A 133 -0.94 4.72 5.74
N LEU A 134 -2.16 4.50 5.25
CA LEU A 134 -3.35 5.29 5.61
C LEU A 134 -3.71 5.16 7.09
N ILE A 135 -3.68 3.94 7.66
CA ILE A 135 -3.95 3.75 9.09
C ILE A 135 -2.95 4.55 9.93
N MET A 136 -1.66 4.51 9.58
CA MET A 136 -0.61 5.24 10.27
C MET A 136 -0.80 6.76 10.16
N LEU A 137 -1.13 7.26 8.96
CA LEU A 137 -1.38 8.68 8.73
C LEU A 137 -2.54 9.21 9.59
N ASN A 138 -3.63 8.45 9.67
CA ASN A 138 -4.80 8.81 10.48
C ASN A 138 -4.56 8.68 11.99
N ARG A 139 -3.57 7.88 12.42
CA ARG A 139 -3.12 7.83 13.82
C ARG A 139 -2.20 9.00 14.19
N TYR A 140 -1.32 9.42 13.28
CA TYR A 140 -0.36 10.51 13.51
C TYR A 140 -1.00 11.91 13.50
N PHE A 141 -2.01 12.12 12.66
CA PHE A 141 -2.77 13.37 12.60
C PHE A 141 -4.16 13.14 13.18
N SER A 142 -4.57 13.97 14.13
CA SER A 142 -5.94 13.93 14.67
C SER A 142 -6.73 15.16 14.25
N LYS A 143 -6.14 16.36 14.41
CA LYS A 143 -6.82 17.63 14.11
C LYS A 143 -6.74 18.00 12.62
N ARG A 144 -5.71 17.51 11.91
CA ARG A 144 -5.44 17.81 10.49
C ARG A 144 -5.59 16.60 9.54
N ARG A 145 -6.39 15.59 9.92
CA ARG A 145 -6.62 14.37 9.11
C ARG A 145 -7.02 14.66 7.66
N PRO A 146 -7.99 15.55 7.37
CA PRO A 146 -8.41 15.79 5.99
C PRO A 146 -7.30 16.41 5.14
N MET A 147 -6.52 17.34 5.71
CA MET A 147 -5.37 17.94 5.03
C MET A 147 -4.28 16.90 4.77
N ALA A 148 -3.96 16.05 5.75
CA ALA A 148 -2.95 15.01 5.61
C ALA A 148 -3.34 13.96 4.55
N ASN A 149 -4.58 13.47 4.59
CA ASN A 149 -5.09 12.55 3.57
C ASN A 149 -5.17 13.21 2.20
N GLY A 150 -5.56 14.49 2.12
CA GLY A 150 -5.57 15.25 0.87
C GLY A 150 -4.18 15.40 0.26
N LEU A 151 -3.17 15.73 1.08
CA LEU A 151 -1.76 15.78 0.66
C LEU A 151 -1.28 14.40 0.18
N ALA A 152 -1.54 13.34 0.95
CA ALA A 152 -1.16 11.99 0.55
C ALA A 152 -1.82 11.56 -0.77
N ALA A 153 -3.10 11.89 -0.97
CA ALA A 153 -3.83 11.63 -2.21
C ALA A 153 -3.29 12.45 -3.40
N ALA A 154 -2.82 13.68 -3.15
CA ALA A 154 -2.15 14.50 -4.17
C ALA A 154 -0.85 13.87 -4.69
N GLY A 155 -0.29 12.86 -4.02
CA GLY A 155 0.82 12.06 -4.52
C GLY A 155 0.47 11.24 -5.75
N SER A 156 -0.78 10.75 -5.88
CA SER A 156 -1.19 9.94 -7.03
C SER A 156 -0.96 10.64 -8.38
N PRO A 157 -1.45 11.87 -8.63
CA PRO A 157 -1.23 12.54 -9.91
C PRO A 157 0.24 12.91 -10.14
N VAL A 158 0.98 13.32 -9.10
CA VAL A 158 2.41 13.66 -9.22
C VAL A 158 3.22 12.44 -9.68
N PHE A 159 3.02 11.30 -9.03
CA PHE A 159 3.68 10.06 -9.42
C PHE A 159 3.23 9.58 -10.79
N LEU A 160 1.96 9.76 -11.16
CA LEU A 160 1.49 9.38 -12.50
C LEU A 160 2.14 10.24 -13.60
N CYS A 161 2.23 11.55 -13.40
CA CYS A 161 2.88 12.46 -14.35
C CYS A 161 4.38 12.18 -14.48
N ALA A 162 5.03 11.66 -13.44
CA ALA A 162 6.44 11.25 -13.50
C ALA A 162 6.63 9.83 -14.08
N LEU A 163 5.83 8.86 -13.64
CA LEU A 163 5.92 7.46 -14.05
C LEU A 163 5.46 7.23 -15.48
N SER A 164 4.54 8.04 -16.01
CA SER A 164 4.06 7.90 -17.39
C SER A 164 5.16 8.13 -18.44
N PRO A 165 5.87 9.29 -18.47
CA PRO A 165 6.99 9.49 -19.39
C PRO A 165 8.18 8.57 -19.07
N LEU A 166 8.41 8.27 -17.79
CA LEU A 166 9.45 7.30 -17.41
C LEU A 166 9.13 5.91 -17.97
N GLY A 167 7.88 5.47 -17.89
CA GLY A 167 7.42 4.19 -18.44
C GLY A 167 7.62 4.11 -19.95
N GLN A 168 7.32 5.18 -20.69
CA GLN A 168 7.58 5.26 -22.13
C GLN A 168 9.08 5.17 -22.45
N LEU A 169 9.93 5.92 -21.75
CA LEU A 169 11.38 5.85 -21.93
C LEU A 169 11.95 4.46 -21.61
N LEU A 170 11.47 3.83 -20.53
CA LEU A 170 11.86 2.47 -20.16
C LEU A 170 11.44 1.46 -21.22
N GLN A 171 10.24 1.64 -21.76
CA GLN A 171 9.72 0.83 -22.85
C GLN A 171 10.58 0.97 -24.11
N ASP A 172 10.85 2.20 -24.56
CA ASP A 172 11.60 2.45 -25.81
C ASP A 172 13.05 1.95 -25.75
N HIS A 173 13.71 2.03 -24.59
CA HIS A 173 15.12 1.65 -24.45
C HIS A 173 15.37 0.22 -23.97
N TYR A 174 14.53 -0.30 -23.07
CA TYR A 174 14.74 -1.60 -22.40
C TYR A 174 13.61 -2.61 -22.62
N GLY A 175 12.54 -2.21 -23.32
CA GLY A 175 11.31 -2.98 -23.49
C GLY A 175 10.58 -3.26 -22.17
N TRP A 176 9.52 -4.03 -22.26
CA TRP A 176 8.70 -4.42 -21.10
C TRP A 176 9.47 -5.22 -20.03
N ARG A 177 10.41 -6.09 -20.41
CA ARG A 177 11.16 -6.94 -19.46
C ARG A 177 12.07 -6.10 -18.57
N GLY A 178 12.88 -5.23 -19.17
CA GLY A 178 13.75 -4.32 -18.42
C GLY A 178 12.95 -3.26 -17.67
N GLY A 179 11.86 -2.77 -18.27
CA GLY A 179 10.93 -1.84 -17.61
C GLY A 179 10.36 -2.39 -16.31
N PHE A 180 9.91 -3.65 -16.31
CA PHE A 180 9.38 -4.33 -15.13
C PHE A 180 10.44 -4.52 -14.03
N LEU A 181 11.68 -4.81 -14.41
CA LEU A 181 12.78 -4.95 -13.46
C LEU A 181 13.11 -3.61 -12.78
N ILE A 182 13.17 -2.52 -13.54
CA ILE A 182 13.40 -1.17 -12.99
C ILE A 182 12.23 -0.73 -12.12
N LEU A 183 10.99 -0.96 -12.56
CA LEU A 183 9.78 -0.70 -11.76
C LEU A 183 9.77 -1.51 -10.44
N GLY A 184 10.23 -2.75 -10.46
CA GLY A 184 10.44 -3.56 -9.25
C GLY A 184 11.47 -2.95 -8.30
N GLY A 185 12.55 -2.35 -8.83
CA GLY A 185 13.52 -1.58 -8.06
C GLY A 185 12.93 -0.30 -7.46
N LEU A 186 12.10 0.41 -8.22
CA LEU A 186 11.38 1.59 -7.72
C LEU A 186 10.45 1.21 -6.55
N LEU A 187 9.76 0.07 -6.64
CA LEU A 187 8.90 -0.45 -5.57
C LEU A 187 9.68 -0.80 -4.28
N LEU A 188 10.98 -1.14 -4.36
CA LEU A 188 11.81 -1.30 -3.16
C LEU A 188 11.97 0.01 -2.38
N ASN A 189 11.88 1.17 -3.03
CA ASN A 189 11.90 2.45 -2.31
C ASN A 189 10.67 2.59 -1.41
N CYS A 190 9.54 1.96 -1.74
CA CYS A 190 8.39 1.87 -0.83
C CYS A 190 8.75 1.15 0.47
N CYS A 191 9.64 0.15 0.45
CA CYS A 191 10.14 -0.50 1.68
C CYS A 191 10.94 0.48 2.56
N VAL A 192 11.73 1.37 1.95
CA VAL A 192 12.48 2.40 2.69
C VAL A 192 11.51 3.40 3.34
N CYS A 193 10.49 3.84 2.59
CA CYS A 193 9.40 4.67 3.11
C CYS A 193 8.63 3.98 4.24
N ALA A 194 8.38 2.67 4.13
CA ALA A 194 7.78 1.86 5.17
C ALA A 194 8.65 1.75 6.43
N ALA A 195 9.98 1.67 6.26
CA ALA A 195 10.93 1.63 7.37
C ALA A 195 10.93 2.94 8.18
N LEU A 196 10.64 4.09 7.55
CA LEU A 196 10.50 5.40 8.19
C LEU A 196 9.23 5.52 9.05
N MET A 197 8.21 4.70 8.80
CA MET A 197 6.98 4.69 9.58
C MET A 197 7.21 4.00 10.93
N ARG A 198 7.60 4.79 11.93
CA ARG A 198 7.66 4.32 13.32
C ARG A 198 6.24 4.11 13.83
N PRO A 199 5.89 2.91 14.35
CA PRO A 199 4.63 2.75 15.03
C PRO A 199 4.64 3.62 16.28
N LEU A 200 3.61 4.44 16.45
CA LEU A 200 3.30 5.02 17.76
C LEU A 200 2.92 3.84 18.66
N VAL A 201 3.83 3.44 19.53
CA VAL A 201 3.53 2.46 20.57
C VAL A 201 2.43 3.09 21.43
N ALA A 202 1.24 2.51 21.39
CA ALA A 202 0.28 2.73 22.46
C ALA A 202 0.96 2.16 23.71
N VAL A 203 1.45 3.04 24.58
CA VAL A 203 1.83 2.64 25.93
C VAL A 203 0.53 2.12 26.55
N VAL A 204 0.37 0.81 26.59
CA VAL A 204 -0.57 0.17 27.50
C VAL A 204 -0.07 0.58 28.88
N GLN A 205 -0.73 1.55 29.52
CA GLN A 205 -0.40 1.87 30.90
C GLN A 205 -0.71 0.61 31.73
N PRO A 206 0.27 0.04 32.44
CA PRO A 206 -0.01 -0.99 33.42
C PRO A 206 -0.64 -0.29 34.63
N GLY A 207 -1.95 -0.04 34.59
CA GLY A 207 -2.57 0.75 35.66
C GLY A 207 -4.07 1.02 35.62
N SER A 208 -4.83 0.63 34.59
CA SER A 208 -6.28 0.73 34.68
C SER A 208 -6.84 -0.52 35.37
N GLY A 209 -6.86 -0.48 36.70
CA GLY A 209 -7.54 -1.49 37.51
C GLY A 209 -8.95 -1.71 37.00
N LEU A 210 -9.32 -2.98 36.81
CA LEU A 210 -10.71 -3.35 36.56
C LEU A 210 -11.60 -2.66 37.64
N PRO A 211 -12.70 -1.99 37.26
CA PRO A 211 -13.77 -1.81 38.20
C PRO A 211 -14.24 -3.22 38.56
N ARG A 212 -14.01 -3.64 39.82
CA ARG A 212 -14.62 -4.85 40.37
C ARG A 212 -16.11 -4.75 40.06
N SER A 213 -16.61 -5.69 39.27
CA SER A 213 -18.04 -5.87 39.08
C SER A 213 -18.67 -5.95 40.47
N SER A 214 -19.44 -4.95 40.87
CA SER A 214 -20.29 -5.04 42.05
C SER A 214 -21.14 -6.29 41.89
N ARG A 215 -20.85 -7.29 42.71
CA ARG A 215 -21.71 -8.45 42.91
C ARG A 215 -23.05 -7.90 43.38
N ARG A 216 -24.07 -8.20 42.56
CA ARG A 216 -25.46 -8.51 42.91
C ARG A 216 -25.87 -8.13 44.33
N LEU A 217 -26.77 -7.15 44.37
CA LEU A 217 -27.98 -7.17 45.19
C LEU A 217 -28.52 -8.59 45.34
N LEU A 218 -28.39 -9.14 46.54
CA LEU A 218 -29.30 -10.11 47.15
C LEU A 218 -29.21 -9.86 48.66
N ASP A 219 -29.91 -8.81 49.09
CA ASP A 219 -30.60 -8.68 50.39
C ASP A 219 -31.82 -7.77 50.14
#